data_AF-A0A536VTM0-F1
#
_entry.id   AF-A0A536VTM0-F1
#
_cell.length_a   1.000
_cell.length_b   1.000
_cell.length_c   1.000
_cell.angle_alpha   90.00
_cell.angle_beta   90.00
_cell.angle_gamma   90.00
#
_symmetry.space_group_name_H-M   'P 1'
#
loop_
_entity.id
_entity.type
_entity.pdbx_description
1 polymer ?
#
loop_
_entity_poly.entity_id
_entity_poly.type
_entity_poly.pdbx_seq_one_letter_code
_entity_poly.pdbx_strand_id
1 'polypeptide(L)'
;MPVIHLKQATKTPETETGNARKVAAEMLAEIERGREQAVRDYAANLDQWTGDIVVTDEEVERRIRDIAPGVRRDIEFATDRVRRFAQAQRESIREFSMEVDPGLVAGQRLIPVNVAGCYVPTGRYAHIASAYMGIATAKAAGVPFVIACSTPYLGQGIHPLVLYAMRVAGADAILTLGGVQAVASLAYGLFTGKPADIIVGPGNKYVAEAKRMLFGKVGIDVFAGPSEVAVIADDTADPHIVATDLVGQAEHGHESPAWLMTTSRSVAEQVMRRVPQLIDDLPPTARDAAGAAWRDYGEVVLGDTREELAQVSDRYAPEHLEVHARDLDWWLAR
;
A
#
# COMPACT_ATOMS: atom_id res chain seq x y z
N MET A 1 -20.09 10.49 29.47
CA MET A 1 -20.92 9.27 29.30
C MET A 1 -20.00 8.21 28.73
N PRO A 2 -20.23 6.90 28.92
CA PRO A 2 -19.39 5.92 28.26
C PRO A 2 -19.48 6.10 26.75
N VAL A 3 -18.36 5.92 26.05
CA VAL A 3 -18.31 5.84 24.58
C VAL A 3 -19.35 4.83 24.08
N ILE A 4 -20.18 5.23 23.11
CA ILE A 4 -21.29 4.43 22.59
C ILE A 4 -21.00 4.05 21.13
N HIS A 5 -21.10 2.76 20.80
CA HIS A 5 -21.10 2.30 19.42
C HIS A 5 -22.53 2.38 18.86
N LEU A 6 -22.78 3.32 17.95
CA LEU A 6 -24.03 3.43 17.20
C LEU A 6 -24.09 2.41 16.06
N LYS A 7 -22.92 2.02 15.56
CA LYS A 7 -22.70 0.89 14.64
C LYS A 7 -21.39 0.21 15.04
N GLN A 8 -21.39 -1.12 15.07
CA GLN A 8 -20.23 -1.93 15.43
C GLN A 8 -19.95 -2.97 14.35
N ALA A 9 -18.67 -3.27 14.11
CA ALA A 9 -18.25 -4.30 13.18
C ALA A 9 -18.63 -5.69 13.69
N THR A 10 -18.83 -6.64 12.77
CA THR A 10 -19.17 -8.03 13.10
C THR A 10 -18.06 -9.01 12.75
N LYS A 11 -17.02 -8.55 12.05
CA LYS A 11 -15.85 -9.33 11.65
C LYS A 11 -14.57 -8.59 12.03
N THR A 12 -13.51 -9.36 12.25
CA THR A 12 -12.13 -8.85 12.28
C THR A 12 -11.39 -9.36 11.03
N PRO A 13 -10.36 -8.66 10.53
CA PRO A 13 -9.56 -9.08 9.37
C PRO A 13 -8.83 -10.43 9.50
N GLU A 14 -8.95 -11.13 10.63
CA GLU A 14 -8.10 -12.25 11.01
C GLU A 14 -8.52 -13.60 10.41
N THR A 15 -9.54 -13.65 9.54
CA THR A 15 -10.26 -14.89 9.20
C THR A 15 -9.78 -15.73 8.01
N GLU A 16 -8.70 -15.41 7.27
CA GLU A 16 -8.31 -16.21 6.06
C GLU A 16 -6.81 -16.53 5.86
N THR A 17 -6.02 -16.68 6.92
CA THR A 17 -4.54 -16.85 6.79
C THR A 17 -4.05 -18.28 6.52
N GLY A 18 -4.78 -19.32 6.92
CA GLY A 18 -4.27 -20.70 6.90
C GLY A 18 -3.95 -21.27 5.50
N ASN A 19 -4.84 -21.08 4.53
CA ASN A 19 -4.65 -21.64 3.18
C ASN A 19 -3.56 -20.89 2.39
N ALA A 20 -3.51 -19.56 2.51
CA ALA A 20 -2.51 -18.73 1.83
C ALA A 20 -1.08 -19.14 2.22
N ARG A 21 -0.88 -19.46 3.51
CA ARG A 21 0.42 -19.93 4.03
C ARG A 21 0.86 -21.24 3.39
N LYS A 22 -0.04 -22.21 3.24
CA LYS A 22 0.32 -23.50 2.61
C LYS A 22 0.73 -23.31 1.15
N VAL A 23 -0.09 -22.58 0.38
CA VAL A 23 0.17 -22.31 -1.04
C VAL A 23 1.48 -21.54 -1.23
N ALA A 24 1.71 -20.48 -0.47
CA ALA A 24 2.95 -19.69 -0.58
C ALA A 24 4.19 -20.54 -0.25
N ALA A 25 4.13 -21.42 0.76
CA ALA A 25 5.25 -22.31 1.09
C ALA A 25 5.56 -23.31 -0.03
N GLU A 26 4.54 -23.92 -0.64
CA GLU A 26 4.71 -24.85 -1.76
C GLU A 26 5.33 -24.15 -2.98
N MET A 27 4.80 -22.99 -3.34
CA MET A 27 5.31 -22.19 -4.46
C MET A 27 6.78 -21.76 -4.23
N LEU A 28 7.11 -21.28 -3.04
CA LEU A 28 8.48 -20.87 -2.71
C LEU A 28 9.47 -22.03 -2.80
N ALA A 29 9.10 -23.21 -2.29
CA ALA A 29 9.94 -24.41 -2.34
C ALA A 29 10.12 -24.94 -3.77
N GLU A 30 9.12 -24.81 -4.63
CA GLU A 30 9.24 -25.14 -6.05
C GLU A 30 10.13 -24.13 -6.79
N ILE A 31 9.93 -22.83 -6.57
CA ILE A 31 10.75 -21.78 -7.19
C ILE A 31 12.21 -21.86 -6.73
N GLU A 32 12.47 -22.21 -5.47
CA GLU A 32 13.85 -22.38 -5.01
C GLU A 32 14.56 -23.52 -5.74
N ARG A 33 13.86 -24.62 -6.06
CA ARG A 33 14.40 -25.76 -6.82
C ARG A 33 14.48 -25.50 -8.32
N GLY A 34 13.42 -24.96 -8.92
CA GLY A 34 13.27 -24.78 -10.37
C GLY A 34 13.72 -23.42 -10.91
N ARG A 35 14.04 -22.47 -10.02
CA ARG A 35 14.56 -21.13 -10.33
C ARG A 35 13.68 -20.39 -11.35
N GLU A 36 14.29 -19.79 -12.38
CA GLU A 36 13.58 -19.00 -13.39
C GLU A 36 12.55 -19.80 -14.19
N GLN A 37 12.78 -21.11 -14.40
CA GLN A 37 11.83 -21.95 -15.12
C GLN A 37 10.52 -22.10 -14.33
N ALA A 38 10.61 -22.40 -13.04
CA ALA A 38 9.42 -22.49 -12.17
C ALA A 38 8.65 -21.16 -12.13
N VAL A 39 9.35 -20.02 -12.13
CA VAL A 39 8.69 -18.70 -12.21
C VAL A 39 7.94 -18.52 -13.53
N ARG A 40 8.53 -18.92 -14.66
CA ARG A 40 7.86 -18.86 -15.97
C ARG A 40 6.63 -19.76 -16.01
N ASP A 41 6.71 -20.96 -15.42
CA ASP A 41 5.59 -21.89 -15.35
C ASP A 41 4.44 -21.31 -14.51
N TYR A 42 4.75 -20.67 -13.38
CA TYR A 42 3.74 -19.97 -12.57
C TYR A 42 3.14 -18.76 -13.28
N ALA A 43 3.95 -17.95 -13.97
CA ALA A 43 3.46 -16.81 -14.76
C ALA A 43 2.52 -17.26 -15.88
N ALA A 44 2.83 -18.37 -16.56
CA ALA A 44 1.98 -18.93 -17.60
C ALA A 44 0.67 -19.50 -17.03
N ASN A 45 0.74 -20.24 -15.92
CA ASN A 45 -0.42 -20.93 -15.36
C ASN A 45 -1.37 -19.98 -14.62
N LEU A 46 -0.83 -19.08 -13.80
CA LEU A 46 -1.62 -18.19 -12.93
C LEU A 46 -2.00 -16.88 -13.62
N ASP A 47 -1.05 -16.29 -14.35
CA ASP A 47 -1.20 -14.95 -14.92
C ASP A 47 -1.44 -14.98 -16.45
N GLN A 48 -1.44 -16.18 -17.06
CA GLN A 48 -1.57 -16.39 -18.52
C GLN A 48 -0.51 -15.63 -19.32
N TRP A 49 0.68 -15.44 -18.74
CA TRP A 49 1.76 -14.69 -19.34
C TRP A 49 2.90 -15.60 -19.79
N THR A 50 3.12 -15.61 -21.11
CA THR A 50 4.19 -16.36 -21.77
C THR A 50 5.22 -15.46 -22.46
N GLY A 51 5.06 -14.14 -22.33
CA GLY A 51 5.98 -13.14 -22.88
C GLY A 51 7.26 -13.00 -22.06
N ASP A 52 8.07 -12.00 -22.43
CA ASP A 52 9.30 -11.70 -21.71
C ASP A 52 9.02 -11.24 -20.27
N ILE A 53 9.78 -11.81 -19.33
CA ILE A 53 9.66 -11.44 -17.91
C ILE A 53 10.31 -10.09 -17.67
N VAL A 54 11.52 -9.88 -18.19
CA VAL A 54 12.21 -8.58 -18.12
C VAL A 54 11.65 -7.69 -19.22
N VAL A 55 11.07 -6.55 -18.83
CA VAL A 55 10.54 -5.58 -19.79
C VAL A 55 11.71 -4.82 -20.41
N THR A 56 11.77 -4.78 -21.74
CA THR A 56 12.79 -4.01 -22.48
C THR A 56 12.40 -2.55 -22.62
N ASP A 57 13.36 -1.67 -22.88
CA ASP A 57 13.10 -0.25 -23.13
C ASP A 57 12.17 -0.05 -24.34
N GLU A 58 12.32 -0.86 -25.39
CA GLU A 58 11.43 -0.81 -26.56
C GLU A 58 9.98 -1.15 -26.18
N GLU A 59 9.79 -2.14 -25.31
CA GLU A 59 8.46 -2.53 -24.83
C GLU A 59 7.85 -1.46 -23.93
N VAL A 60 8.66 -0.81 -23.07
CA VAL A 60 8.24 0.36 -22.30
C VAL A 60 7.73 1.44 -23.25
N GLU A 61 8.56 1.91 -24.18
CA GLU A 61 8.22 2.99 -25.12
C GLU A 61 7.00 2.65 -25.97
N ARG A 62 6.87 1.40 -26.41
CA ARG A 62 5.70 0.93 -27.16
C ARG A 62 4.42 1.03 -26.34
N ARG A 63 4.43 0.58 -25.08
CA ARG A 63 3.23 0.56 -24.23
C ARG A 63 2.80 1.93 -23.75
N ILE A 64 3.75 2.81 -23.43
CA ILE A 64 3.43 4.12 -22.85
C ILE A 64 3.06 5.16 -23.93
N ARG A 65 3.32 4.88 -25.21
CA ARG A 65 3.18 5.82 -26.33
C ARG A 65 1.85 6.58 -26.31
N ASP A 66 0.75 5.86 -26.14
CA ASP A 66 -0.60 6.40 -26.31
C ASP A 66 -1.21 6.95 -25.00
N ILE A 67 -0.41 7.08 -23.94
CA ILE A 67 -0.86 7.72 -22.69
C ILE A 67 -1.11 9.21 -22.97
N ALA A 68 -2.33 9.64 -22.68
CA ALA A 68 -2.75 11.02 -22.83
C ALA A 68 -1.81 11.99 -22.08
N PRO A 69 -1.43 13.14 -22.66
CA PRO A 69 -0.50 14.09 -22.04
C PRO A 69 -0.94 14.59 -20.66
N GLY A 70 -2.25 14.70 -20.41
CA GLY A 70 -2.80 15.05 -19.09
C GLY A 70 -2.40 14.03 -18.03
N VAL A 71 -2.67 12.75 -18.29
CA VAL A 71 -2.35 11.64 -17.38
C VAL A 71 -0.84 11.54 -17.12
N ARG A 72 -0.01 11.79 -18.14
CA ARG A 72 1.46 11.85 -17.95
C ARG A 72 1.85 12.92 -16.93
N ARG A 73 1.31 14.14 -17.08
CA ARG A 73 1.57 15.24 -16.14
C ARG A 73 1.08 14.91 -14.74
N ASP A 74 -0.06 14.25 -14.59
CA ASP A 74 -0.59 13.86 -13.28
C ASP A 74 0.33 12.85 -12.58
N ILE A 75 0.83 11.85 -13.32
CA ILE A 75 1.79 10.86 -12.82
C ILE A 75 3.12 11.52 -12.44
N GLU A 76 3.65 12.41 -13.28
CA GLU A 76 4.88 13.16 -13.02
C GLU A 76 4.72 14.06 -11.78
N PHE A 77 3.61 14.77 -11.67
CA PHE A 77 3.29 15.61 -10.53
C PHE A 77 3.25 14.79 -9.23
N ALA A 78 2.52 13.68 -9.20
CA ALA A 78 2.43 12.83 -8.01
C ALA A 78 3.79 12.24 -7.63
N THR A 79 4.55 11.74 -8.62
CA THR A 79 5.88 11.17 -8.41
C THR A 79 6.85 12.20 -7.81
N ASP A 80 6.82 13.43 -8.32
CA ASP A 80 7.67 14.53 -7.86
C ASP A 80 7.32 14.96 -6.42
N ARG A 81 6.04 14.95 -6.03
CA ARG A 81 5.62 15.22 -4.64
C ARG A 81 6.13 14.17 -3.67
N VAL A 82 5.96 12.88 -4.01
CA VAL A 82 6.47 11.77 -3.20
C VAL A 82 7.99 11.83 -3.07
N ARG A 83 8.70 12.06 -4.19
CA ARG A 83 10.16 12.18 -4.19
C ARG A 83 10.64 13.32 -3.29
N ARG A 84 10.05 14.51 -3.39
CA ARG A 84 10.43 15.65 -2.54
C ARG A 84 10.23 15.36 -1.06
N PHE A 85 9.10 14.75 -0.68
CA PHE A 85 8.84 14.43 0.71
C PHE A 85 9.81 13.36 1.24
N ALA A 86 10.07 12.30 0.47
CA ALA A 86 11.04 11.28 0.83
C ALA A 86 12.47 11.83 0.98
N GLN A 87 12.85 12.80 0.14
CA GLN A 87 14.14 13.52 0.29
C GLN A 87 14.19 14.33 1.58
N ALA A 88 13.14 15.08 1.90
CA ALA A 88 13.07 15.83 3.16
C ALA A 88 13.13 14.90 4.39
N GLN A 89 12.47 13.74 4.35
CA GLN A 89 12.57 12.72 5.39
C GLN A 89 14.02 12.20 5.53
N ARG A 90 14.70 11.90 4.42
CA ARG A 90 16.11 11.51 4.45
C ARG A 90 17.00 12.60 5.05
N GLU A 91 16.81 13.85 4.66
CA GLU A 91 17.59 15.01 5.15
C GLU A 91 17.35 15.31 6.64
N SER A 92 16.23 14.84 7.19
CA SER A 92 15.93 14.97 8.63
C SER A 92 16.81 14.07 9.52
N ILE A 93 17.40 13.00 8.96
CA ILE A 93 18.28 12.07 9.67
C ILE A 93 19.74 12.46 9.42
N ARG A 94 20.53 12.63 10.50
CA ARG A 94 21.91 13.13 10.39
C ARG A 94 22.93 12.07 10.82
N GLU A 95 23.97 11.92 10.02
CA GLU A 95 25.19 11.23 10.45
C GLU A 95 25.89 12.03 11.54
N PHE A 96 26.55 11.34 12.47
CA PHE A 96 27.35 11.99 13.50
C PHE A 96 28.55 11.13 13.89
N SER A 97 29.55 11.79 14.49
CA SER A 97 30.70 11.15 15.13
C SER A 97 31.05 12.00 16.36
N MET A 98 31.33 11.34 17.48
CA MET A 98 31.70 12.01 18.72
C MET A 98 32.68 11.18 19.53
N GLU A 99 33.53 11.86 20.29
CA GLU A 99 34.37 11.24 21.30
C GLU A 99 33.52 11.02 22.57
N VAL A 100 33.33 9.76 22.95
CA VAL A 100 32.53 9.36 24.11
C VAL A 100 33.38 9.39 25.38
N ASP A 101 34.66 9.05 25.24
CA ASP A 101 35.70 9.05 26.27
C ASP A 101 37.05 9.29 25.57
N PRO A 102 38.12 9.81 26.23
CA PRO A 102 39.39 10.10 25.56
C PRO A 102 39.94 8.91 24.76
N GLY A 103 40.03 9.09 23.44
CA GLY A 103 40.47 8.08 22.49
C GLY A 103 39.39 7.11 22.00
N LEU A 104 38.15 7.19 22.49
CA LEU A 104 37.00 6.39 22.06
C LEU A 104 36.02 7.22 21.24
N VAL A 105 36.00 7.01 19.93
CA VAL A 105 35.08 7.67 19.00
C VAL A 105 33.96 6.72 18.59
N ALA A 106 32.71 7.17 18.72
CA ALA A 106 31.53 6.46 18.26
C ALA A 106 30.68 7.37 17.35
N GLY A 107 29.85 6.77 16.50
CA GLY A 107 29.03 7.54 15.56
C GLY A 107 27.99 6.70 14.84
N GLN A 108 27.26 7.35 13.94
CA GLN A 108 26.26 6.74 13.08
C GLN A 108 26.48 7.18 11.63
N ARG A 109 26.36 6.24 10.71
CA ARG A 109 26.33 6.48 9.27
C ARG A 109 25.04 5.95 8.66
N LEU A 110 24.56 6.63 7.62
CA LEU A 110 23.37 6.29 6.87
C LEU A 110 23.78 5.75 5.51
N ILE A 111 23.60 4.45 5.31
CA ILE A 111 24.00 3.75 4.10
C ILE A 111 22.72 3.18 3.46
N PRO A 112 22.40 3.53 2.20
CA PRO A 112 21.27 2.92 1.52
C PRO A 112 21.53 1.44 1.27
N VAL A 113 20.47 0.65 1.17
CA VAL A 113 20.57 -0.71 0.66
C VAL A 113 21.09 -0.72 -0.77
N ASN A 114 21.67 -1.84 -1.23
CA ASN A 114 22.21 -1.97 -2.57
C ASN A 114 21.08 -2.18 -3.59
N VAL A 115 20.09 -3.00 -3.26
CA VAL A 115 18.97 -3.34 -4.15
C VAL A 115 17.64 -3.27 -3.42
N ALA A 116 16.71 -2.47 -3.93
CA ALA A 116 15.32 -2.46 -3.48
C ALA A 116 14.43 -3.19 -4.48
N GLY A 117 13.65 -4.15 -4.00
CA GLY A 117 12.57 -4.78 -4.76
C GLY A 117 11.23 -4.10 -4.47
N CYS A 118 10.57 -3.56 -5.47
CA CYS A 118 9.28 -2.90 -5.35
C CYS A 118 8.20 -3.75 -6.03
N TYR A 119 7.31 -4.36 -5.26
CA TYR A 119 6.13 -5.04 -5.78
C TYR A 119 4.99 -4.04 -5.99
N VAL A 120 4.50 -3.93 -7.22
CA VAL A 120 3.47 -2.97 -7.62
C VAL A 120 2.23 -3.73 -8.10
N PRO A 121 1.18 -3.84 -7.26
CA PRO A 121 -0.01 -4.59 -7.62
C PRO A 121 -0.82 -3.88 -8.72
N THR A 122 -1.31 -4.65 -9.70
CA THR A 122 -2.28 -4.15 -10.70
C THR A 122 -3.71 -4.64 -10.41
N GLY A 123 -3.87 -5.54 -9.43
CA GLY A 123 -5.13 -5.93 -8.78
C GLY A 123 -6.38 -5.96 -9.67
N ARG A 124 -7.50 -5.52 -9.08
CA ARG A 124 -8.73 -5.14 -9.80
C ARG A 124 -8.62 -3.74 -10.41
N TYR A 125 -7.73 -2.92 -9.87
CA TYR A 125 -7.46 -1.54 -10.26
C TYR A 125 -5.96 -1.36 -10.48
N ALA A 126 -5.59 -0.65 -11.54
CA ALA A 126 -4.19 -0.30 -11.78
C ALA A 126 -3.69 0.67 -10.70
N HIS A 127 -3.00 0.17 -9.66
CA HIS A 127 -2.48 1.00 -8.58
C HIS A 127 -1.20 1.73 -9.00
N ILE A 128 -1.38 2.79 -9.79
CA ILE A 128 -0.32 3.67 -10.29
C ILE A 128 0.51 4.22 -9.12
N ALA A 129 -0.15 4.58 -8.01
CA ALA A 129 0.50 5.18 -6.85
C ALA A 129 1.55 4.28 -6.19
N SER A 130 1.30 2.98 -6.11
CA SER A 130 2.23 2.02 -5.52
C SER A 130 3.58 2.01 -6.23
N ALA A 131 3.63 2.33 -7.52
CA ALA A 131 4.88 2.44 -8.26
C ALA A 131 5.75 3.58 -7.71
N TYR A 132 5.24 4.82 -7.72
CA TYR A 132 6.04 5.96 -7.28
C TYR A 132 6.22 6.01 -5.75
N MET A 133 5.29 5.48 -4.96
CA MET A 133 5.45 5.37 -3.50
C MET A 133 6.64 4.48 -3.11
N GLY A 134 6.84 3.34 -3.78
CA GLY A 134 7.97 2.46 -3.50
C GLY A 134 9.27 2.92 -4.18
N ILE A 135 9.22 3.11 -5.50
CA ILE A 135 10.42 3.31 -6.33
C ILE A 135 11.03 4.69 -6.09
N ALA A 136 10.22 5.75 -6.06
CA ALA A 136 10.75 7.10 -5.87
C ALA A 136 11.34 7.28 -4.47
N THR A 137 10.77 6.62 -3.46
CA THR A 137 11.30 6.58 -2.09
C THR A 137 12.65 5.88 -2.04
N ALA A 138 12.79 4.70 -2.67
CA ALA A 138 14.07 4.01 -2.77
C ALA A 138 15.15 4.87 -3.47
N LYS A 139 14.78 5.53 -4.57
CA LYS A 139 15.68 6.46 -5.27
C LYS A 139 16.03 7.68 -4.43
N ALA A 140 15.09 8.25 -3.68
CA ALA A 140 15.35 9.35 -2.75
C ALA A 140 16.33 8.95 -1.63
N ALA A 141 16.23 7.71 -1.13
CA ALA A 141 17.17 7.13 -0.18
C ALA A 141 18.59 6.96 -0.76
N GLY A 142 18.74 6.95 -2.09
CA GLY A 142 20.03 6.75 -2.78
C GLY A 142 20.33 5.29 -3.11
N VAL A 143 19.31 4.42 -3.16
CA VAL A 143 19.47 3.02 -3.57
C VAL A 143 19.97 2.97 -5.01
N PRO A 144 21.11 2.31 -5.29
CA PRO A 144 21.72 2.33 -6.61
C PRO A 144 20.95 1.47 -7.63
N PHE A 145 20.21 0.45 -7.18
CA PHE A 145 19.44 -0.42 -8.07
C PHE A 145 18.05 -0.75 -7.52
N VAL A 146 17.00 -0.49 -8.29
CA VAL A 146 15.59 -0.70 -7.93
C VAL A 146 14.95 -1.60 -8.98
N ILE A 147 14.46 -2.77 -8.54
CA ILE A 147 13.73 -3.72 -9.37
C ILE A 147 12.25 -3.55 -9.07
N ALA A 148 11.43 -3.27 -10.08
CA ALA A 148 9.99 -3.19 -9.92
C ALA A 148 9.32 -4.42 -10.55
N CYS A 149 8.36 -5.03 -9.86
CA CYS A 149 7.56 -6.12 -10.39
C CYS A 149 6.09 -5.70 -10.48
N SER A 150 5.40 -6.11 -11.53
CA SER A 150 3.94 -5.98 -11.59
C SER A 150 3.31 -7.08 -12.43
N THR A 151 2.12 -7.50 -12.00
CA THR A 151 1.36 -8.55 -12.67
C THR A 151 0.90 -8.09 -14.05
N PRO A 152 0.88 -8.98 -15.06
CA PRO A 152 0.35 -8.64 -16.37
C PRO A 152 -1.14 -8.30 -16.28
N TYR A 153 -1.53 -7.25 -16.99
CA TYR A 153 -2.89 -6.75 -17.09
C TYR A 153 -3.58 -7.41 -18.29
N LEU A 154 -4.71 -8.09 -18.04
CA LEU A 154 -5.53 -8.74 -19.06
C LEU A 154 -4.73 -9.69 -19.98
N GLY A 155 -3.70 -10.36 -19.44
CA GLY A 155 -2.83 -11.28 -20.19
C GLY A 155 -1.92 -10.60 -21.23
N GLN A 156 -1.94 -9.27 -21.34
CA GLN A 156 -1.20 -8.57 -22.37
C GLN A 156 0.14 -8.00 -21.90
N GLY A 157 0.41 -7.88 -20.60
CA GLY A 157 1.64 -7.31 -20.01
C GLY A 157 1.31 -6.19 -19.01
N ILE A 158 2.30 -5.51 -18.42
CA ILE A 158 2.03 -4.48 -17.38
C ILE A 158 1.13 -3.36 -17.94
N HIS A 159 0.21 -2.87 -17.10
CA HIS A 159 -0.68 -1.76 -17.43
C HIS A 159 0.12 -0.50 -17.83
N PRO A 160 -0.19 0.18 -18.96
CA PRO A 160 0.60 1.30 -19.46
C PRO A 160 0.88 2.40 -18.44
N LEU A 161 -0.14 2.78 -17.66
CA LEU A 161 0.00 3.84 -16.64
C LEU A 161 0.91 3.43 -15.48
N VAL A 162 0.87 2.16 -15.08
CA VAL A 162 1.75 1.61 -14.03
C VAL A 162 3.18 1.57 -14.56
N LEU A 163 3.37 1.11 -15.80
CA LEU A 163 4.67 1.05 -16.43
C LEU A 163 5.30 2.45 -16.58
N TYR A 164 4.49 3.44 -16.98
CA TYR A 164 4.93 4.83 -17.03
C TYR A 164 5.33 5.36 -15.66
N ALA A 165 4.53 5.09 -14.62
CA ALA A 165 4.85 5.50 -13.26
C ALA A 165 6.15 4.85 -12.75
N MET A 166 6.42 3.58 -13.05
CA MET A 166 7.69 2.93 -12.71
C MET A 166 8.88 3.61 -13.39
N ARG A 167 8.74 3.96 -14.67
CA ARG A 167 9.75 4.67 -15.46
C ARG A 167 10.05 6.05 -14.88
N VAL A 168 9.03 6.84 -14.59
CA VAL A 168 9.15 8.20 -14.03
C VAL A 168 9.68 8.17 -12.59
N ALA A 169 9.30 7.16 -11.81
CA ALA A 169 9.80 6.96 -10.45
C ALA A 169 11.28 6.55 -10.44
N GLY A 170 11.73 5.87 -11.50
CA GLY A 170 13.14 5.59 -11.77
C GLY A 170 13.54 4.12 -11.57
N ALA A 171 12.67 3.15 -11.82
CA ALA A 171 13.07 1.73 -11.76
C ALA A 171 14.21 1.44 -12.75
N ASP A 172 15.19 0.63 -12.32
CA ASP A 172 16.33 0.23 -13.17
C ASP A 172 16.06 -1.08 -13.92
N ALA A 173 15.21 -1.94 -13.36
CA ALA A 173 14.70 -3.13 -14.01
C ALA A 173 13.21 -3.30 -13.70
N ILE A 174 12.43 -3.73 -14.71
CA ILE A 174 11.00 -3.94 -14.56
C ILE A 174 10.68 -5.39 -14.97
N LEU A 175 9.97 -6.11 -14.11
CA LEU A 175 9.57 -7.50 -14.32
C LEU A 175 8.04 -7.61 -14.42
N THR A 176 7.56 -8.26 -15.49
CA THR A 176 6.15 -8.63 -15.65
C THR A 176 5.85 -9.88 -14.83
N LEU A 177 5.72 -9.73 -13.51
CA LEU A 177 5.46 -10.81 -12.55
C LEU A 177 4.50 -10.37 -11.44
N GLY A 178 3.54 -11.22 -11.11
CA GLY A 178 2.64 -11.10 -9.96
C GLY A 178 2.96 -12.07 -8.82
N GLY A 179 2.20 -11.98 -7.73
CA GLY A 179 2.10 -13.04 -6.72
C GLY A 179 3.40 -13.44 -6.02
N VAL A 180 3.45 -14.70 -5.58
CA VAL A 180 4.58 -15.29 -4.86
C VAL A 180 5.82 -15.37 -5.74
N GLN A 181 5.63 -15.64 -7.04
CA GLN A 181 6.70 -15.73 -8.03
C GLN A 181 7.44 -14.40 -8.25
N ALA A 182 6.75 -13.26 -8.15
CA ALA A 182 7.39 -11.95 -8.14
C ALA A 182 8.25 -11.74 -6.88
N VAL A 183 7.70 -12.02 -5.70
CA VAL A 183 8.42 -11.87 -4.42
C VAL A 183 9.66 -12.76 -4.39
N ALA A 184 9.52 -14.02 -4.82
CA ALA A 184 10.64 -14.95 -4.91
C ALA A 184 11.71 -14.48 -5.90
N SER A 185 11.30 -13.91 -7.04
CA SER A 185 12.24 -13.38 -8.04
C SER A 185 13.05 -12.21 -7.49
N LEU A 186 12.41 -11.30 -6.75
CA LEU A 186 13.09 -10.21 -6.07
C LEU A 186 14.05 -10.73 -4.99
N ALA A 187 13.60 -11.65 -4.13
CA ALA A 187 14.41 -12.18 -3.03
C ALA A 187 15.62 -13.00 -3.51
N TYR A 188 15.48 -13.73 -4.61
CA TYR A 188 16.51 -14.62 -5.13
C TYR A 188 17.33 -14.04 -6.29
N GLY A 189 17.01 -12.82 -6.72
CA GLY A 189 17.67 -12.16 -7.85
C GLY A 189 17.43 -12.86 -9.19
N LEU A 190 16.28 -13.51 -9.37
CA LEU A 190 15.93 -14.18 -10.62
C LEU A 190 15.76 -13.14 -11.73
N PHE A 191 16.17 -13.47 -12.95
CA PHE A 191 16.18 -12.64 -14.17
C PHE A 191 17.12 -11.43 -14.15
N THR A 192 17.48 -10.90 -12.99
CA THR A 192 18.34 -9.71 -12.86
C THR A 192 19.75 -10.05 -12.35
N GLY A 193 19.94 -11.22 -11.73
CA GLY A 193 21.18 -11.58 -11.03
C GLY A 193 21.43 -10.74 -9.77
N LYS A 194 20.45 -9.96 -9.32
CA LYS A 194 20.58 -9.00 -8.20
C LYS A 194 19.49 -9.29 -7.15
N PRO A 195 19.78 -10.06 -6.09
CA PRO A 195 18.83 -10.24 -5.00
C PRO A 195 18.58 -8.92 -4.29
N ALA A 196 17.31 -8.65 -3.95
CA ALA A 196 16.94 -7.48 -3.18
C ALA A 196 17.41 -7.60 -1.73
N ASP A 197 17.85 -6.49 -1.15
CA ASP A 197 18.10 -6.37 0.29
C ASP A 197 16.80 -6.11 1.06
N ILE A 198 15.84 -5.44 0.41
CA ILE A 198 14.49 -5.17 0.94
C ILE A 198 13.43 -5.35 -0.15
N ILE A 199 12.29 -5.93 0.20
CA ILE A 199 11.10 -6.01 -0.65
C ILE A 199 9.98 -5.17 -0.04
N VAL A 200 9.52 -4.18 -0.78
CA VAL A 200 8.44 -3.28 -0.38
C VAL A 200 7.24 -3.41 -1.31
N GLY A 201 6.09 -2.94 -0.84
CA GLY A 201 4.85 -2.87 -1.61
C GLY A 201 3.79 -3.85 -1.08
N PRO A 202 2.52 -3.41 -1.05
CA PRO A 202 1.42 -4.25 -0.59
C PRO A 202 1.08 -5.32 -1.63
N GLY A 203 0.45 -6.39 -1.18
CA GLY A 203 -0.09 -7.41 -2.07
C GLY A 203 -1.17 -8.22 -1.38
N ASN A 204 -1.77 -9.13 -2.12
CA ASN A 204 -2.78 -10.03 -1.56
C ASN A 204 -2.18 -10.94 -0.47
N LYS A 205 -3.03 -11.73 0.19
CA LYS A 205 -2.64 -12.68 1.23
C LYS A 205 -1.47 -13.60 0.83
N TYR A 206 -1.35 -14.02 -0.43
CA TYR A 206 -0.24 -14.87 -0.87
C TYR A 206 1.08 -14.11 -0.93
N VAL A 207 1.08 -12.87 -1.42
CA VAL A 207 2.26 -11.97 -1.39
C VAL A 207 2.68 -11.68 0.05
N ALA A 208 1.71 -11.40 0.94
CA ALA A 208 1.98 -11.16 2.34
C ALA A 208 2.62 -12.38 3.03
N GLU A 209 2.10 -13.59 2.81
CA GLU A 209 2.70 -14.82 3.35
C GLU A 209 4.08 -15.12 2.75
N ALA A 210 4.28 -14.89 1.46
CA ALA A 210 5.59 -15.06 0.83
C ALA A 210 6.63 -14.11 1.42
N LYS A 211 6.29 -12.82 1.58
CA LYS A 211 7.14 -11.84 2.28
C LYS A 211 7.44 -12.27 3.70
N ARG A 212 6.44 -12.78 4.43
CA ARG A 212 6.62 -13.30 5.80
C ARG A 212 7.58 -14.48 5.87
N MET A 213 7.49 -15.43 4.95
CA MET A 213 8.38 -16.60 4.94
C MET A 213 9.81 -16.26 4.52
N LEU A 214 9.97 -15.23 3.68
CA LEU A 214 11.28 -14.78 3.20
C LEU A 214 11.94 -13.75 4.14
N PHE A 215 11.21 -13.22 5.11
CA PHE A 215 11.75 -12.32 6.10
C PHE A 215 12.93 -12.96 6.85
N GLY A 216 14.03 -12.22 6.96
CA GLY A 216 15.31 -12.70 7.49
C GLY A 216 16.31 -13.10 6.40
N LYS A 217 15.84 -13.57 5.24
CA LYS A 217 16.66 -13.69 4.02
C LYS A 217 16.70 -12.37 3.25
N VAL A 218 15.57 -11.66 3.25
CA VAL A 218 15.40 -10.32 2.70
C VAL A 218 14.64 -9.46 3.71
N GLY A 219 14.93 -8.16 3.76
CA GLY A 219 14.11 -7.21 4.51
C GLY A 219 12.72 -7.10 3.89
N ILE A 220 11.73 -6.76 4.71
CA ILE A 220 10.39 -6.38 4.23
C ILE A 220 9.97 -5.10 4.94
N ASP A 221 9.05 -4.35 4.35
CA ASP A 221 8.42 -3.17 4.93
C ASP A 221 7.51 -3.53 6.12
N VAL A 222 6.35 -4.11 5.85
CA VAL A 222 5.30 -4.43 6.82
C VAL A 222 4.56 -5.70 6.40
N PHE A 223 3.92 -6.35 7.37
CA PHE A 223 2.89 -7.34 7.07
C PHE A 223 1.62 -6.60 6.69
N ALA A 224 1.29 -6.59 5.39
CA ALA A 224 0.11 -5.91 4.91
C ALA A 224 -1.17 -6.52 5.52
N GLY A 225 -2.00 -5.67 6.12
CA GLY A 225 -3.41 -5.92 6.43
C GLY A 225 -4.32 -5.30 5.38
N PRO A 226 -5.65 -5.38 5.52
CA PRO A 226 -6.56 -4.53 4.74
C PRO A 226 -6.27 -3.06 5.03
N SER A 227 -6.57 -2.18 4.07
CA SER A 227 -6.43 -0.74 4.25
C SER A 227 -7.58 -0.21 5.09
N GLU A 228 -7.33 0.82 5.91
CA GLU A 228 -8.28 1.32 6.92
C GLU A 228 -8.33 2.85 6.96
N VAL A 229 -9.48 3.43 7.30
CA VAL A 229 -9.62 4.86 7.61
C VAL A 229 -10.42 5.06 8.89
N ALA A 230 -9.99 6.03 9.70
CA ALA A 230 -10.79 6.61 10.76
C ALA A 230 -10.98 8.11 10.52
N VAL A 231 -12.22 8.57 10.66
CA VAL A 231 -12.55 10.01 10.65
C VAL A 231 -12.97 10.41 12.05
N ILE A 232 -12.26 11.35 12.65
CA ILE A 232 -12.67 12.06 13.86
C ILE A 232 -13.43 13.31 13.45
N ALA A 233 -14.66 13.48 13.94
CA ALA A 233 -15.50 14.61 13.57
C ALA A 233 -16.18 15.28 14.78
N ASP A 234 -16.19 16.61 14.84
CA ASP A 234 -17.07 17.36 15.76
C ASP A 234 -18.34 17.86 15.05
N ASP A 235 -19.15 18.68 15.72
CA ASP A 235 -20.38 19.27 15.19
C ASP A 235 -20.19 20.22 14.00
N THR A 236 -18.95 20.62 13.68
CA THR A 236 -18.65 21.48 12.52
C THR A 236 -18.35 20.71 11.24
N ALA A 237 -18.12 19.39 11.34
CA ALA A 237 -17.84 18.56 10.18
C ALA A 237 -19.01 18.55 9.19
N ASP A 238 -18.72 18.60 7.90
CA ASP A 238 -19.72 18.34 6.87
C ASP A 238 -20.00 16.83 6.79
N PRO A 239 -21.22 16.36 7.13
CA PRO A 239 -21.54 14.94 7.11
C PRO A 239 -21.48 14.31 5.72
N HIS A 240 -21.57 15.10 4.64
CA HIS A 240 -21.43 14.60 3.28
C HIS A 240 -19.98 14.31 2.91
N ILE A 241 -19.05 15.18 3.32
CA ILE A 241 -17.61 14.96 3.12
C ILE A 241 -17.17 13.73 3.91
N VAL A 242 -17.48 13.69 5.21
CA VAL A 242 -17.17 12.53 6.08
C VAL A 242 -17.72 11.22 5.51
N ALA A 243 -18.97 11.22 5.01
CA ALA A 243 -19.54 10.03 4.40
C ALA A 243 -18.82 9.63 3.09
N THR A 244 -18.40 10.61 2.30
CA THR A 244 -17.64 10.39 1.06
C THR A 244 -16.28 9.77 1.35
N ASP A 245 -15.54 10.27 2.34
CA ASP A 245 -14.21 9.76 2.69
C ASP A 245 -14.29 8.32 3.21
N LEU A 246 -15.27 8.01 4.07
CA LEU A 246 -15.52 6.64 4.53
C LEU A 246 -15.85 5.69 3.38
N VAL A 247 -16.65 6.13 2.39
CA VAL A 247 -17.00 5.32 1.23
C VAL A 247 -15.80 5.16 0.28
N GLY A 248 -14.99 6.19 0.12
CA GLY A 248 -13.74 6.16 -0.64
C GLY A 248 -12.75 5.13 -0.10
N GLN A 249 -12.69 4.95 1.22
CA GLN A 249 -11.93 3.84 1.80
C GLN A 249 -12.62 2.49 1.60
N ALA A 250 -13.93 2.42 1.84
CA ALA A 250 -14.69 1.17 1.77
C ALA A 250 -14.65 0.52 0.37
N GLU A 251 -14.56 1.31 -0.71
CA GLU A 251 -14.46 0.77 -2.08
C GLU A 251 -13.14 0.06 -2.39
N HIS A 252 -12.12 0.21 -1.54
CA HIS A 252 -10.80 -0.38 -1.75
C HIS A 252 -10.82 -1.92 -1.65
N GLY A 253 -11.78 -2.50 -0.91
CA GLY A 253 -11.97 -3.94 -0.83
C GLY A 253 -13.00 -4.35 0.21
N HIS A 254 -13.55 -5.56 0.07
CA HIS A 254 -14.60 -6.14 0.93
C HIS A 254 -14.28 -6.17 2.43
N GLU A 255 -13.00 -6.11 2.79
CA GLU A 255 -12.50 -6.22 4.16
C GLU A 255 -11.95 -4.89 4.69
N SER A 256 -12.17 -3.77 3.99
CA SER A 256 -11.60 -2.46 4.33
C SER A 256 -12.42 -1.79 5.46
N PRO A 257 -11.87 -1.62 6.66
CA PRO A 257 -12.55 -0.93 7.75
C PRO A 257 -12.69 0.57 7.47
N ALA A 258 -13.83 1.13 7.86
CA ALA A 258 -14.11 2.56 7.78
C ALA A 258 -14.85 3.01 9.05
N TRP A 259 -14.20 3.86 9.85
CA TRP A 259 -14.67 4.20 11.19
C TRP A 259 -14.95 5.69 11.34
N LEU A 260 -16.14 6.03 11.84
CA LEU A 260 -16.45 7.38 12.28
C LEU A 260 -16.36 7.45 13.81
N MET A 261 -15.60 8.40 14.33
CA MET A 261 -15.53 8.74 15.75
C MET A 261 -16.01 10.18 15.89
N THR A 262 -17.12 10.44 16.59
CA THR A 262 -17.67 11.80 16.65
C THR A 262 -18.22 12.18 18.02
N THR A 263 -18.18 13.48 18.34
CA THR A 263 -18.86 14.06 19.50
C THR A 263 -20.29 14.52 19.16
N SER A 264 -20.66 14.50 17.88
CA SER A 264 -21.96 14.98 17.40
C SER A 264 -22.85 13.84 16.95
N ARG A 265 -23.91 13.59 17.73
CA ARG A 265 -24.98 12.66 17.36
C ARG A 265 -25.61 13.01 16.01
N SER A 266 -25.77 14.30 15.72
CA SER A 266 -26.34 14.75 14.45
C SER A 266 -25.45 14.36 13.26
N VAL A 267 -24.14 14.54 13.38
CA VAL A 267 -23.17 14.13 12.36
C VAL A 267 -23.22 12.61 12.19
N ALA A 268 -23.15 11.84 13.28
CA ALA A 268 -23.22 10.39 13.24
C ALA A 268 -24.45 9.87 12.48
N GLU A 269 -25.65 10.34 12.84
CA GLU A 269 -26.90 9.92 12.21
C GLU A 269 -26.98 10.32 10.73
N GLN A 270 -26.45 11.51 10.41
CA GLN A 270 -26.40 11.99 9.04
C GLN A 270 -25.43 11.20 8.16
N VAL A 271 -24.26 10.83 8.67
CA VAL A 271 -23.29 9.99 7.96
C VAL A 271 -23.86 8.58 7.77
N MET A 272 -24.42 7.96 8.81
CA MET A 272 -25.03 6.63 8.71
C MET A 272 -26.15 6.56 7.67
N ARG A 273 -26.91 7.65 7.48
CA ARG A 273 -27.93 7.73 6.42
C ARG A 273 -27.35 7.91 5.01
N ARG A 274 -26.25 8.66 4.88
CA ARG A 274 -25.64 9.00 3.58
C ARG A 274 -24.77 7.89 3.01
N VAL A 275 -24.01 7.19 3.84
CA VAL A 275 -23.06 6.15 3.38
C VAL A 275 -23.73 5.12 2.45
N PRO A 276 -24.90 4.52 2.77
CA PRO A 276 -25.56 3.59 1.86
C PRO A 276 -25.93 4.21 0.50
N GLN A 277 -26.34 5.48 0.48
CA GLN A 277 -26.71 6.18 -0.75
C GLN A 277 -25.50 6.40 -1.65
N LEU A 278 -24.37 6.81 -1.07
CA LEU A 278 -23.11 6.99 -1.80
C LEU A 278 -22.58 5.65 -2.33
N ILE A 279 -22.70 4.57 -1.56
CA ILE A 279 -22.34 3.22 -2.02
C ILE A 279 -23.19 2.84 -3.24
N ASP A 280 -24.50 3.12 -3.23
CA ASP A 280 -25.41 2.82 -4.35
C ASP A 280 -25.10 3.62 -5.63
N ASP A 281 -24.36 4.72 -5.53
CA ASP A 281 -23.92 5.51 -6.69
C ASP A 281 -22.62 4.95 -7.33
N LEU A 282 -21.88 4.07 -6.63
CA LEU A 282 -20.64 3.50 -7.12
C LEU A 282 -20.84 2.50 -8.28
N PRO A 283 -19.83 2.31 -9.15
CA PRO A 283 -19.81 1.23 -10.15
C PRO A 283 -20.00 -0.16 -9.49
N PRO A 284 -20.50 -1.19 -10.21
CA PRO A 284 -20.90 -2.47 -9.60
C PRO A 284 -19.83 -3.14 -8.74
N THR A 285 -18.58 -3.14 -9.18
CA THR A 285 -17.47 -3.77 -8.46
C THR A 285 -17.09 -3.00 -7.18
N ALA A 286 -17.07 -1.68 -7.24
CA ALA A 286 -16.77 -0.81 -6.10
C ALA A 286 -17.94 -0.82 -5.08
N ARG A 287 -19.18 -0.81 -5.58
CA ARG A 287 -20.40 -0.93 -4.77
C ARG A 287 -20.44 -2.22 -3.96
N ASP A 288 -20.13 -3.35 -4.59
CA ASP A 288 -20.09 -4.65 -3.90
C ASP A 288 -19.03 -4.67 -2.79
N ALA A 289 -17.82 -4.16 -3.08
CA ALA A 289 -16.75 -4.03 -2.10
C ALA A 289 -17.14 -3.11 -0.94
N ALA A 290 -17.57 -1.88 -1.24
CA ALA A 290 -17.93 -0.87 -0.24
C ALA A 290 -19.13 -1.30 0.61
N GLY A 291 -20.14 -1.93 -0.01
CA GLY A 291 -21.30 -2.47 0.70
C GLY A 291 -20.93 -3.57 1.70
N ALA A 292 -20.02 -4.48 1.32
CA ALA A 292 -19.51 -5.50 2.22
C ALA A 292 -18.64 -4.91 3.35
N ALA A 293 -17.71 -4.02 3.00
CA ALA A 293 -16.83 -3.32 3.92
C ALA A 293 -17.62 -2.55 4.99
N TRP A 294 -18.56 -1.69 4.58
CA TRP A 294 -19.39 -0.93 5.50
C TRP A 294 -20.25 -1.83 6.39
N ARG A 295 -20.88 -2.88 5.83
CA ARG A 295 -21.72 -3.80 6.60
C ARG A 295 -20.91 -4.52 7.67
N ASP A 296 -19.79 -5.11 7.30
CA ASP A 296 -19.07 -6.07 8.12
C ASP A 296 -18.01 -5.42 9.04
N TYR A 297 -17.37 -4.34 8.59
CA TYR A 297 -16.21 -3.70 9.23
C TYR A 297 -16.40 -2.23 9.59
N GLY A 298 -17.44 -1.57 9.06
CA GLY A 298 -17.72 -0.18 9.35
C GLY A 298 -18.23 0.03 10.78
N GLU A 299 -17.77 1.11 11.42
CA GLU A 299 -18.18 1.48 12.79
C GLU A 299 -18.51 2.96 12.92
N VAL A 300 -19.42 3.27 13.85
CA VAL A 300 -19.73 4.66 14.23
C VAL A 300 -19.73 4.75 15.75
N VAL A 301 -18.79 5.50 16.28
CA VAL A 301 -18.53 5.71 17.69
C VAL A 301 -18.92 7.12 18.08
N LEU A 302 -19.76 7.25 19.11
CA LEU A 302 -20.17 8.52 19.70
C LEU A 302 -19.52 8.67 21.09
N GLY A 303 -18.72 9.71 21.26
CA GLY A 303 -18.15 10.13 22.56
C GLY A 303 -18.70 11.48 23.00
N ASP A 304 -18.41 11.88 24.24
CA ASP A 304 -18.82 13.19 24.76
C ASP A 304 -17.71 14.23 24.58
N THR A 305 -16.45 13.78 24.60
CA THR A 305 -15.27 14.67 24.58
C THR A 305 -14.28 14.29 23.48
N ARG A 306 -13.51 15.28 23.04
CA ARG A 306 -12.42 15.07 22.08
C ARG A 306 -11.33 14.15 22.63
N GLU A 307 -11.07 14.20 23.93
CA GLU A 307 -10.13 13.33 24.63
C GLU A 307 -10.55 11.85 24.56
N GLU A 308 -11.84 11.56 24.73
CA GLU A 308 -12.38 10.20 24.57
C GLU A 308 -12.21 9.70 23.14
N LEU A 309 -12.50 10.53 22.13
CA LEU A 309 -12.33 10.14 20.72
C LEU A 309 -10.86 9.91 20.37
N ALA A 310 -9.96 10.76 20.85
CA ALA A 310 -8.52 10.56 20.69
C ALA A 310 -8.09 9.22 21.30
N GLN A 311 -8.58 8.88 22.50
CA GLN A 311 -8.30 7.57 23.11
C GLN A 311 -8.91 6.38 22.35
N VAL A 312 -10.07 6.55 21.72
CA VAL A 312 -10.63 5.52 20.84
C VAL A 312 -9.74 5.33 19.62
N SER A 313 -9.34 6.42 18.96
CA SER A 313 -8.43 6.40 17.82
C SER A 313 -7.08 5.77 18.17
N ASP A 314 -6.48 6.15 19.30
CA ASP A 314 -5.23 5.58 19.84
C ASP A 314 -5.32 4.05 20.00
N ARG A 315 -6.47 3.53 20.41
CA ARG A 315 -6.68 2.07 20.56
C ARG A 315 -6.83 1.35 19.22
N TYR A 316 -7.40 2.02 18.23
CA TYR A 316 -7.61 1.44 16.89
C TYR A 316 -6.32 1.53 16.06
N ALA A 317 -5.52 2.59 16.26
CA ALA A 317 -4.29 2.87 15.53
C ALA A 317 -4.49 2.79 14.00
N PRO A 318 -5.41 3.58 13.44
CA PRO A 318 -5.82 3.48 12.04
C PRO A 318 -4.67 3.80 11.08
N GLU A 319 -4.66 3.15 9.91
CA GLU A 319 -3.71 3.46 8.83
C GLU A 319 -3.83 4.93 8.38
N HIS A 320 -5.06 5.39 8.14
CA HIS A 320 -5.37 6.77 7.81
C HIS A 320 -6.26 7.40 8.90
N LEU A 321 -5.85 8.57 9.40
CA LEU A 321 -6.61 9.35 10.36
C LEU A 321 -6.94 10.74 9.76
N GLU A 322 -8.23 11.02 9.65
CA GLU A 322 -8.74 12.32 9.25
C GLU A 322 -9.37 13.03 10.45
N VAL A 323 -9.12 14.33 10.59
CA VAL A 323 -9.64 15.14 11.70
C VAL A 323 -10.45 16.30 11.15
N HIS A 324 -11.78 16.15 11.18
CA HIS A 324 -12.76 17.14 10.75
C HIS A 324 -13.37 17.80 12.00
N ALA A 325 -12.56 18.61 12.68
CA ALA A 325 -12.96 19.25 13.94
C ALA A 325 -12.32 20.63 14.10
N ARG A 326 -12.84 21.42 15.04
CA ARG A 326 -12.15 22.63 15.51
C ARG A 326 -10.87 22.28 16.26
N ASP A 327 -10.01 23.28 16.44
CA ASP A 327 -8.75 23.21 17.18
C ASP A 327 -7.78 22.13 16.67
N LEU A 328 -7.50 22.11 15.36
CA LEU A 328 -6.63 21.11 14.73
C LEU A 328 -5.24 21.00 15.38
N ASP A 329 -4.68 22.11 15.89
CA ASP A 329 -3.40 22.10 16.62
C ASP A 329 -3.45 21.25 17.90
N TRP A 330 -4.62 21.18 18.57
CA TRP A 330 -4.80 20.32 19.73
C TRP A 330 -4.76 18.85 19.34
N TRP A 331 -5.44 18.49 18.25
CA TRP A 331 -5.45 17.12 17.73
C TRP A 331 -4.08 16.67 17.24
N LEU A 332 -3.33 17.56 16.57
CA LEU A 332 -1.98 17.27 16.11
C LEU A 332 -1.00 17.03 17.28
N ALA A 333 -1.24 17.68 18.42
CA ALA A 333 -0.37 17.60 19.60
C ALA A 333 -0.74 16.47 20.58
N ARG A 334 -1.91 15.85 20.43
CA ARG A 334 -2.44 14.83 21.35
C ARG A 334 -2.11 13.43 20.88
#